data_AF-A0A7S4ZSF0-F1
#
_entry.id   AF-A0A7S4ZSF0-F1
#
_cell.length_a   1.000
_cell.length_b   1.000
_cell.length_c   1.000
_cell.angle_alpha   90.00
_cell.angle_beta   90.00
_cell.angle_gamma   90.00
#
_symmetry.space_group_name_H-M   'P 1'
#
loop_
_entity.id
_entity.type
_entity.pdbx_description
1 polymer ?
#
loop_
_entity_poly.entity_id
_entity_poly.type
_entity_poly.pdbx_seq_one_letter_code
_entity_poly.pdbx_strand_id
1 'polypeptide(L)'
;MTARTTEFTNYVQFAEDGETLKGNIASISYDIDIIGHAYTSDNPRAPAYRLFAESPLGRRLEIGGIWKKRNQSGGEYFTLTINTGYGKLNANLGRYSGQDDEDLMAVIPWD
;
A
#
# COMPACT_ATOMS: atom_id res chain seq x y z
N MET A 1 -23.16 2.13 15.19
CA MET A 1 -22.05 1.19 15.52
C MET A 1 -21.49 0.70 14.20
N THR A 2 -20.35 1.26 13.82
CA THR A 2 -19.70 1.11 12.50
C THR A 2 -18.99 -0.24 12.43
N ALA A 3 -19.19 -0.98 11.36
CA ALA A 3 -18.70 -2.35 11.19
C ALA A 3 -17.17 -2.40 10.94
N ARG A 4 -16.49 -3.18 11.79
CA ARG A 4 -15.27 -3.98 11.57
C ARG A 4 -14.17 -3.40 10.65
N THR A 5 -13.31 -2.53 11.19
CA THR A 5 -11.98 -2.28 10.60
C THR A 5 -10.89 -3.20 11.20
N THR A 6 -11.27 -4.16 12.04
CA THR A 6 -10.35 -4.99 12.85
C THR A 6 -9.97 -6.35 12.27
N GLU A 7 -10.32 -6.70 11.02
CA GLU A 7 -10.07 -8.06 10.49
C GLU A 7 -8.97 -8.15 9.41
N PHE A 8 -8.58 -7.04 8.79
CA PHE A 8 -7.58 -7.07 7.72
C PHE A 8 -6.23 -6.55 8.21
N THR A 9 -5.18 -7.33 7.93
CA THR A 9 -3.78 -6.95 8.17
C THR A 9 -3.04 -7.08 6.85
N ASN A 10 -1.99 -6.29 6.64
CA ASN A 10 -1.17 -6.38 5.43
C ASN A 10 -2.03 -6.23 4.15
N TYR A 11 -2.72 -5.10 4.05
CA TYR A 11 -3.58 -4.78 2.92
C TYR A 11 -3.41 -3.34 2.45
N VAL A 12 -3.82 -3.10 1.21
CA VAL A 12 -4.05 -1.79 0.61
C VAL A 12 -5.45 -1.82 0.02
N GLN A 13 -6.28 -0.84 0.35
CA GLN A 13 -7.58 -0.61 -0.26
C GLN A 13 -7.56 0.71 -1.02
N PHE A 14 -7.73 0.65 -2.34
CA PHE A 14 -7.91 1.84 -3.17
C PHE A 14 -9.30 2.41 -2.96
N ALA A 15 -9.43 3.73 -3.00
CA ALA A 15 -10.74 4.37 -3.09
C ALA A 15 -11.29 4.24 -4.51
N GLU A 16 -12.61 4.27 -4.66
CA GLU A 16 -13.30 4.16 -5.96
C GLU A 16 -12.83 5.23 -6.98
N ASP A 17 -12.40 6.40 -6.50
CA ASP A 17 -11.90 7.49 -7.34
C ASP A 17 -10.46 7.28 -7.83
N GLY A 18 -9.73 6.32 -7.27
CA GLY A 18 -8.33 6.08 -7.56
C GLY A 18 -7.37 7.19 -7.10
N GLU A 19 -7.85 8.21 -6.38
CA GLU A 19 -7.03 9.34 -5.93
C GLU A 19 -6.41 9.09 -4.56
N THR A 20 -7.06 8.23 -3.76
CA THR A 20 -6.61 7.90 -2.40
C THR A 20 -6.60 6.40 -2.15
N LEU A 21 -5.85 6.01 -1.13
CA LEU A 21 -5.87 4.66 -0.60
C LEU A 21 -5.64 4.69 0.91
N LYS A 22 -6.08 3.62 1.56
CA LYS A 22 -5.75 3.30 2.96
C LYS A 22 -5.20 1.88 3.03
N GLY A 23 -4.50 1.56 4.09
CA GLY A 23 -4.00 0.21 4.27
C GLY A 23 -3.38 0.02 5.65
N ASN A 24 -2.91 -1.19 5.86
CA ASN A 24 -2.20 -1.59 7.06
C ASN A 24 -1.02 -2.46 6.66
N ILE A 25 0.13 -2.28 7.32
CA ILE A 25 1.29 -3.15 7.19
C ILE A 25 1.73 -3.54 8.59
N ALA A 26 1.66 -4.84 8.87
CA ALA A 26 1.87 -5.39 10.20
C ALA A 26 2.89 -6.53 10.18
N SER A 27 3.71 -6.57 11.22
CA SER A 27 4.63 -7.64 11.55
C SER A 27 4.53 -7.94 13.06
N ILE A 28 5.32 -8.91 13.53
CA ILE A 28 5.44 -9.17 14.97
C ILE A 28 6.04 -7.99 15.77
N SER A 29 6.62 -6.99 15.09
CA SER A 29 7.34 -5.88 15.74
C SER A 29 6.71 -4.52 15.54
N TYR A 30 5.81 -4.37 14.57
CA TYR A 30 5.14 -3.12 14.27
C TYR A 30 3.79 -3.39 13.62
N ASP A 31 2.89 -2.43 13.78
CA ASP A 31 1.58 -2.44 13.16
C ASP A 31 1.30 -0.99 12.74
N ILE A 32 1.37 -0.71 11.44
CA ILE A 32 1.33 0.65 10.91
C ILE A 32 0.21 0.81 9.90
N ASP A 33 -0.67 1.77 10.18
CA ASP A 33 -1.62 2.26 9.19
C ASP A 33 -0.90 3.13 8.16
N ILE A 34 -1.30 2.97 6.91
CA ILE A 34 -0.80 3.75 5.79
C ILE A 34 -1.95 4.43 5.07
N ILE A 35 -1.68 5.62 4.58
CA ILE A 35 -2.54 6.34 3.63
C ILE A 35 -1.71 6.66 2.39
N GLY A 36 -2.37 6.77 1.25
CA GLY A 36 -1.69 7.16 0.02
C GLY A 36 -2.52 8.09 -0.84
N HIS A 37 -1.83 8.79 -1.72
CA HIS A 37 -2.43 9.65 -2.73
C HIS A 37 -1.79 9.38 -4.08
N ALA A 38 -2.62 9.45 -5.13
CA ALA A 38 -2.14 9.42 -6.50
C ALA A 38 -1.08 10.50 -6.71
N TYR A 39 -0.08 10.17 -7.51
CA TYR A 39 1.03 11.06 -7.80
C TYR A 39 1.27 11.10 -9.30
N THR A 40 1.02 12.27 -9.88
CA THR A 40 1.30 12.55 -11.29
C THR A 40 2.71 13.12 -11.42
N SER A 41 3.51 12.53 -12.31
CA SER A 41 4.86 13.00 -12.60
C SER A 41 5.26 12.64 -14.03
N ASP A 42 6.03 13.52 -14.67
CA ASP A 42 6.62 13.25 -15.99
C ASP A 42 7.80 12.28 -15.92
N ASN A 43 8.25 11.91 -14.72
CA ASN A 43 9.31 10.92 -14.53
C ASN A 43 8.73 9.50 -14.65
N PRO A 44 9.13 8.68 -15.65
CA PRO A 44 8.59 7.33 -15.84
C PRO A 44 8.94 6.35 -14.70
N ARG A 45 9.87 6.73 -13.81
CA ARG A 45 10.23 5.94 -12.62
C ARG A 45 9.54 6.43 -11.34
N ALA A 46 8.72 7.47 -11.42
CA ALA A 46 7.95 7.95 -10.28
C ALA A 46 6.95 6.89 -9.81
N PRO A 47 6.62 6.86 -8.51
CA PRO A 47 5.51 6.05 -8.04
C PRO A 47 4.19 6.56 -8.61
N ALA A 48 3.23 5.67 -8.77
CA ALA A 48 1.84 6.03 -9.06
C ALA A 48 1.13 6.59 -7.82
N TYR A 49 1.53 6.16 -6.62
CA TYR A 49 1.02 6.68 -5.34
C TYR A 49 2.15 6.95 -4.35
N ARG A 50 2.10 8.06 -3.63
CA ARG A 50 2.97 8.32 -2.47
C ARG A 50 2.30 7.82 -1.21
N LEU A 51 3.06 7.14 -0.36
CA LEU A 51 2.57 6.53 0.88
C LEU A 51 3.05 7.28 2.10
N PHE A 52 2.17 7.41 3.07
CA PHE A 52 2.39 8.12 4.31
C PHE A 52 1.94 7.29 5.51
N ALA A 53 2.60 7.50 6.64
CA ALA A 53 2.19 6.99 7.95
C ALA A 53 2.35 8.10 9.01
N GLU A 54 1.76 7.89 10.18
CA GLU A 54 1.93 8.78 11.32
C GLU A 54 3.03 8.27 12.25
N SER A 55 3.94 9.17 12.63
CA SER A 55 4.89 8.92 13.72
C SER A 55 4.15 8.79 15.07
N PRO A 56 4.80 8.29 16.14
CA PRO A 56 4.21 8.26 17.49
C PRO A 56 3.75 9.62 18.04
N LEU A 57 4.22 10.74 17.46
CA LEU A 57 3.79 12.10 17.82
C LEU A 57 2.71 12.65 16.87
N GLY A 58 2.06 11.82 16.06
CA GLY A 58 1.01 12.21 15.11
C GLY A 58 1.50 13.01 13.90
N ARG A 59 2.81 13.07 13.65
CA ARG A 59 3.35 13.73 12.44
C ARG A 59 3.21 12.81 11.23
N ARG A 60 2.65 13.34 10.15
CA ARG A 60 2.60 12.67 8.84
C ARG A 60 3.99 12.62 8.21
N LEU A 61 4.43 11.42 7.86
CA LEU A 61 5.72 11.16 7.22
C LEU A 61 5.47 10.44 5.91
N GLU A 62 6.16 10.84 4.84
CA GLU A 62 6.24 10.02 3.64
C GLU A 62 7.19 8.84 3.89
N ILE A 63 6.71 7.63 3.61
CA ILE A 63 7.43 6.39 3.90
C ILE A 63 7.81 5.61 2.64
N GLY A 64 7.26 5.98 1.48
CA GLY A 64 7.53 5.28 0.23
C GLY A 64 6.44 5.47 -0.81
N GLY A 65 6.22 4.47 -1.64
CA GLY A 65 5.26 4.56 -2.74
C GLY A 65 4.77 3.23 -3.26
N ILE A 66 3.82 3.33 -4.19
CA ILE A 66 3.33 2.22 -5.02
C ILE A 66 3.65 2.54 -6.47
N TRP A 67 4.21 1.57 -7.19
CA TRP A 67 4.51 1.63 -8.61
C TRP A 67 3.59 0.70 -9.38
N LYS A 68 3.11 1.17 -10.52
CA LYS A 68 2.44 0.33 -11.51
C LYS A 68 3.50 -0.29 -12.43
N LYS A 69 3.51 -1.61 -12.53
CA LYS A 69 4.42 -2.38 -13.38
C LYS A 69 3.63 -3.22 -14.38
N ARG A 70 4.34 -3.72 -15.39
CA ARG A 70 3.80 -4.63 -16.40
C ARG A 70 4.63 -5.92 -16.42
N ASN A 71 3.97 -7.07 -16.41
CA ASN A 71 4.63 -8.37 -16.52
C ASN A 71 4.92 -8.73 -17.99
N GLN A 72 5.61 -9.84 -18.22
CA GLN A 72 6.00 -10.27 -19.58
C GLN A 72 4.80 -10.57 -20.49
N SER A 73 3.67 -10.98 -19.91
CA SER A 73 2.42 -11.26 -20.63
C SER A 73 1.58 -9.99 -20.88
N GLY A 74 2.07 -8.81 -20.49
CA GLY A 74 1.37 -7.54 -20.65
C GLY A 74 0.40 -7.19 -19.52
N GLY A 75 0.23 -8.06 -18.52
CA GLY A 75 -0.62 -7.80 -17.35
C GLY A 75 -0.03 -6.74 -16.44
N GLU A 76 -0.87 -5.82 -15.98
CA GLU A 76 -0.48 -4.77 -15.05
C GLU A 76 -0.58 -5.26 -13.60
N TYR A 77 0.36 -4.84 -12.76
CA TYR A 77 0.37 -5.17 -11.34
C TYR A 77 1.01 -4.03 -10.55
N PHE A 78 0.72 -3.97 -9.26
CA PHE A 78 1.30 -2.98 -8.37
C PHE A 78 2.41 -3.56 -7.50
N THR A 79 3.44 -2.76 -7.26
CA THR A 79 4.49 -3.06 -6.30
C THR A 79 4.61 -1.92 -5.30
N LEU A 80 4.85 -2.25 -4.05
CA LEU A 80 5.02 -1.31 -2.96
C LEU A 80 6.46 -1.37 -2.46
N THR A 81 7.02 -0.20 -2.16
CA THR A 81 8.27 -0.09 -1.40
C THR A 81 8.07 0.96 -0.33
N ILE A 82 8.31 0.60 0.93
CA ILE A 82 8.28 1.53 2.07
C ILE A 82 9.50 1.36 2.99
N ASN A 83 9.77 2.39 3.78
CA ASN A 83 10.65 2.33 4.94
C ASN A 83 9.81 2.24 6.21
N THR A 84 9.96 1.16 6.98
CA THR A 84 9.22 0.90 8.22
C THR A 84 9.88 1.49 9.47
N GLY A 85 11.04 2.13 9.32
CA GLY A 85 11.93 2.49 10.42
C GLY A 85 12.85 1.35 10.86
N TYR A 86 12.48 0.09 10.58
CA TYR A 86 13.30 -1.11 10.83
C TYR A 86 14.02 -1.62 9.60
N GLY A 87 13.66 -1.13 8.42
CA GLY A 87 14.24 -1.53 7.15
C GLY A 87 13.36 -1.12 5.97
N LYS A 88 13.80 -1.50 4.77
CA LYS A 88 12.98 -1.38 3.57
C LYS A 88 12.12 -2.64 3.45
N LEU A 89 10.82 -2.47 3.25
CA LEU A 89 9.91 -3.51 2.84
C LEU A 89 9.60 -3.34 1.35
N ASN A 90 9.81 -4.40 0.57
CA ASN A 90 9.30 -4.48 -0.79
C ASN A 90 8.19 -5.52 -0.85
N ALA A 91 7.14 -5.24 -1.62
CA ALA A 91 6.00 -6.13 -1.75
C ALA A 91 5.36 -6.01 -3.13
N ASN A 92 4.67 -7.08 -3.55
CA ASN A 92 3.68 -7.01 -4.61
C ASN A 92 2.30 -6.82 -3.98
N LEU A 93 1.40 -6.15 -4.71
CA LEU A 93 -0.01 -6.14 -4.35
C LEU A 93 -0.75 -7.17 -5.20
N GLY A 94 -1.49 -8.04 -4.52
CA GLY A 94 -2.31 -9.08 -5.16
C GLY A 94 -3.72 -9.06 -4.59
N ARG A 95 -4.65 -9.79 -5.21
CA ARG A 95 -6.03 -9.90 -4.70
C ARG A 95 -6.02 -10.39 -3.26
N TYR A 96 -6.77 -9.72 -2.38
CA TYR A 96 -6.92 -10.17 -1.00
C TYR A 96 -7.75 -11.46 -0.96
N SER A 97 -7.28 -12.49 -0.25
CA SER A 97 -7.91 -13.81 -0.26
C SER A 97 -9.29 -13.79 0.39
N GLY A 98 -10.23 -14.54 -0.18
CA GLY A 98 -11.58 -14.68 0.37
C GLY A 98 -12.46 -13.44 0.23
N GLN A 99 -12.07 -12.47 -0.62
CA GLN A 99 -12.83 -11.27 -0.91
C GLN A 99 -13.06 -11.11 -2.41
N ASP A 100 -14.22 -10.57 -2.77
CA ASP A 100 -14.61 -10.23 -4.15
C ASP A 100 -14.36 -8.76 -4.49
N ASP A 101 -13.85 -7.98 -3.53
CA ASP A 101 -13.47 -6.58 -3.70
C ASP A 101 -12.12 -6.48 -4.44
N GLU A 102 -12.15 -5.96 -5.68
CA GLU A 102 -10.95 -5.75 -6.50
C GLU A 102 -10.08 -4.58 -6.01
N ASP A 103 -10.67 -3.65 -5.26
CA ASP A 103 -9.97 -2.50 -4.69
C ASP A 103 -9.20 -2.88 -3.42
N LEU A 104 -9.52 -4.03 -2.81
CA LEU A 104 -8.83 -4.58 -1.65
C LEU A 104 -7.72 -5.56 -2.07
N MET A 105 -6.48 -5.14 -1.87
CA MET A 105 -5.29 -5.92 -2.20
C MET A 105 -4.52 -6.35 -0.96
N ALA A 106 -4.00 -7.58 -0.97
CA ALA A 106 -3.02 -8.06 0.00
C ALA A 106 -1.63 -7.51 -0.31
N VAL A 107 -0.89 -7.16 0.74
CA VAL A 107 0.53 -6.84 0.68
C VAL A 107 1.31 -8.15 0.81
N ILE A 108 2.06 -8.51 -0.23
CA ILE A 108 2.82 -9.78 -0.31
C ILE A 108 4.31 -9.44 -0.34
N PRO A 109 5.01 -9.47 0.81
CA PRO A 109 6.43 -9.14 0.91
C PRO A 109 7.33 -10.06 0.09
N TRP A 110 8.46 -9.53 -0.35
CA TRP A 110 9.56 -10.28 -0.96
C TRP A 110 10.91 -9.63 -0.63
N ASP A 111 11.97 -10.43 -0.69
CA ASP A 111 13.37 -10.03 -0.45
C ASP A 111 14.09 -9.61 -1.74
#